data_AF-A0A2N1SN23-F1
#
_entry.id   AF-A0A2N1SN23-F1
#
_cell.length_a   1.000
_cell.length_b   1.000
_cell.length_c   1.000
_cell.angle_alpha   90.00
_cell.angle_beta   90.00
_cell.angle_gamma   90.00
#
_symmetry.space_group_name_H-M   'P 1'
#
loop_
_entity.id
_entity.type
_entity.pdbx_description
1 polymer ?
#
loop_
_entity_poly.entity_id
_entity_poly.type
_entity_poly.pdbx_seq_one_letter_code
_entity_poly.pdbx_strand_id
1 'polypeptide(L)'
;MRKHMVLMLSLIFIFMLPSLWADTTPQTLGSDTITFKGFIESGLYFSVSRLTETSYNLLSDELQPDGDGVDIGSWTLRVDNPPVTETTFTITYSFAPLRSTITTIEDEIDFILLERPEDNSSEPVEKNNIIGTEVSIVLGSGLNTVTRVFSARLTNAGANTAMRAAATDTYQSDITVSLAAE
;
A
#
# COMPACT_ATOMS: atom_id res chain seq x y z
N MET A 1 -58.23 -38.17 75.21
CA MET A 1 -56.97 -37.94 74.47
C MET A 1 -57.13 -38.26 72.96
N ARG A 2 -58.05 -37.59 72.25
CA ARG A 2 -58.29 -37.82 70.80
C ARG A 2 -58.33 -36.55 69.94
N LYS A 3 -58.27 -35.36 70.56
CA LYS A 3 -58.40 -34.07 69.84
C LYS A 3 -57.06 -33.46 69.40
N HIS A 4 -55.93 -33.86 69.98
CA HIS A 4 -54.61 -33.35 69.60
C HIS A 4 -53.98 -34.08 68.40
N MET A 5 -54.41 -35.32 68.12
CA MET A 5 -53.87 -36.11 67.01
C MET A 5 -54.34 -35.59 65.64
N VAL A 6 -55.55 -35.04 65.56
CA VAL A 6 -56.11 -34.47 64.33
C VAL A 6 -55.45 -33.12 64.00
N LEU A 7 -55.12 -32.32 65.03
CA LEU A 7 -54.46 -31.02 64.83
C LEU A 7 -53.00 -31.20 64.35
N MET A 8 -52.27 -32.17 64.90
CA MET A 8 -50.88 -32.44 64.50
C MET A 8 -50.78 -33.01 63.08
N LEU A 9 -51.74 -33.83 62.64
CA LEU A 9 -51.75 -34.39 61.29
C LEU A 9 -52.02 -33.30 60.22
N SER A 10 -52.85 -32.31 60.55
CA SER A 10 -53.12 -31.17 59.66
C SER A 10 -51.92 -30.20 59.53
N LEU A 11 -51.10 -30.08 60.58
CA LEU A 11 -49.95 -29.19 60.60
C LEU A 11 -48.74 -29.76 59.83
N ILE A 12 -48.58 -31.09 59.84
CA ILE A 12 -47.53 -31.78 59.07
C ILE A 12 -47.84 -31.77 57.56
N PHE A 13 -49.11 -31.76 57.17
CA PHE A 13 -49.50 -31.70 55.75
C PHE A 13 -49.23 -30.34 55.10
N ILE A 14 -49.23 -29.25 55.88
CA ILE A 14 -48.95 -27.89 55.39
C ILE A 14 -47.46 -27.66 55.14
N PHE A 15 -46.57 -28.39 55.84
CA PHE A 15 -45.11 -28.31 55.64
C PHE A 15 -44.58 -29.15 54.46
N MET A 16 -45.45 -29.93 53.80
CA MET A 16 -45.14 -30.74 52.61
C MET A 16 -45.71 -30.13 51.33
N LEU A 17 -46.04 -28.83 51.33
CA LEU A 17 -46.18 -28.10 50.08
C LEU A 17 -44.77 -27.93 49.51
N PRO A 18 -44.39 -28.62 48.41
CA PRO A 18 -43.14 -28.31 47.75
C PRO A 18 -43.18 -26.81 47.47
N SER A 19 -42.09 -26.13 47.80
CA SER A 19 -41.87 -24.72 47.52
C SER A 19 -42.30 -24.42 46.07
N LEU A 20 -43.54 -23.95 45.89
CA LEU A 20 -44.14 -23.57 44.59
C LEU A 20 -43.57 -22.24 44.07
N TRP A 21 -42.40 -21.87 44.56
CA TRP A 21 -41.55 -20.86 43.97
C TRP A 21 -40.56 -21.64 43.14
N ALA A 22 -41.10 -22.27 42.07
CA ALA A 22 -40.26 -22.73 40.99
C ALA A 22 -39.46 -21.50 40.56
N ASP A 23 -38.15 -21.57 40.72
CA ASP A 23 -37.23 -20.62 40.14
C ASP A 23 -37.47 -20.72 38.63
N THR A 24 -38.31 -19.85 38.08
CA THR A 24 -38.71 -19.88 36.67
C THR A 24 -37.54 -19.36 35.87
N THR A 25 -36.48 -20.16 35.83
CA THR A 25 -35.46 -20.03 34.80
C THR A 25 -36.20 -20.07 33.46
N PRO A 26 -36.08 -19.02 32.63
CA PRO A 26 -36.77 -18.97 31.36
C PRO A 26 -36.43 -20.22 30.55
N GLN A 27 -37.42 -21.05 30.25
CA GLN A 27 -37.22 -22.16 29.34
C GLN A 27 -37.30 -21.63 27.91
N THR A 28 -36.19 -21.72 27.18
CA THR A 28 -36.18 -21.46 25.74
C THR A 28 -37.00 -22.54 25.04
N LEU A 29 -38.18 -22.16 24.53
CA LEU A 29 -39.13 -23.08 23.88
C LEU A 29 -38.76 -23.40 22.41
N GLY A 30 -37.79 -22.67 21.86
CA GLY A 30 -37.24 -22.86 20.53
C GLY A 30 -36.24 -21.75 20.20
N SER A 31 -35.21 -22.07 19.44
CA SER A 31 -34.24 -21.10 18.92
C SER A 31 -33.99 -21.41 17.45
N ASP A 32 -33.93 -20.37 16.64
CA ASP A 32 -33.54 -20.47 15.24
C ASP A 32 -32.42 -19.45 14.97
N THR A 33 -31.63 -19.67 13.92
CA THR A 33 -30.50 -18.81 13.56
C THR A 33 -30.80 -18.06 12.27
N ILE A 34 -30.71 -16.73 12.33
CA ILE A 34 -30.70 -15.87 11.14
C ILE A 34 -29.24 -15.50 10.86
N THR A 35 -28.78 -15.72 9.63
CA THR A 35 -27.44 -15.32 9.19
C THR A 35 -27.49 -13.94 8.54
N PHE A 36 -26.84 -12.94 9.16
CA PHE A 36 -26.56 -11.66 8.53
C PHE A 36 -25.23 -11.72 7.77
N LYS A 37 -25.25 -11.46 6.46
CA LYS A 37 -24.05 -11.45 5.60
C LYS A 37 -23.72 -10.01 5.21
N GLY A 38 -22.52 -9.55 5.54
CA GLY A 38 -21.93 -8.31 5.01
C GLY A 38 -20.75 -8.63 4.10
N PHE A 39 -20.37 -7.68 3.24
CA PHE A 39 -19.12 -7.73 2.47
C PHE A 39 -18.39 -6.39 2.59
N ILE A 40 -17.07 -6.42 2.42
CA ILE A 40 -16.19 -5.25 2.40
C ILE A 40 -15.38 -5.35 1.09
N GLU A 41 -15.38 -4.28 0.30
CA GLU A 41 -14.57 -4.22 -0.93
C GLU A 41 -13.15 -3.76 -0.60
N SER A 42 -12.18 -4.28 -1.37
CA SER A 42 -10.82 -3.76 -1.38
C SER A 42 -10.74 -2.52 -2.27
N GLY A 43 -10.00 -1.51 -1.80
CA GLY A 43 -9.68 -0.31 -2.58
C GLY A 43 -8.24 -0.37 -3.05
N LEU A 44 -7.99 -0.09 -4.33
CA LEU A 44 -6.66 0.05 -4.90
C LEU A 44 -6.50 1.45 -5.46
N TYR A 45 -5.47 2.16 -5.02
CA TYR A 45 -5.12 3.48 -5.50
C TYR A 45 -3.64 3.50 -5.88
N PHE A 46 -3.37 3.93 -7.11
CA PHE A 46 -2.01 4.12 -7.61
C PHE A 46 -1.88 5.51 -8.23
N SER A 47 -0.85 6.23 -7.84
CA SER A 47 -0.58 7.57 -8.37
C SER A 47 0.91 7.79 -8.59
N VAL A 48 1.23 8.54 -9.63
CA VAL A 48 2.58 8.99 -9.96
C VAL A 48 2.57 10.51 -9.94
N SER A 49 3.51 11.11 -9.21
CA SER A 49 3.60 12.56 -9.02
C SER A 49 4.98 13.06 -9.44
N ARG A 50 5.02 14.25 -10.04
CA ARG A 50 6.26 14.98 -10.32
C ARG A 50 6.64 15.81 -9.10
N LEU A 51 7.93 15.89 -8.79
CA LEU A 51 8.42 16.70 -7.66
C LEU A 51 8.73 18.14 -8.06
N THR A 52 9.10 18.38 -9.32
CA THR A 52 9.27 19.72 -9.89
C THR A 52 8.95 19.71 -11.40
N GLU A 53 8.62 20.89 -11.93
CA GLU A 53 8.40 21.14 -13.36
C GLU A 53 9.56 21.88 -14.03
N THR A 54 10.66 22.10 -13.30
CA THR A 54 11.82 22.84 -13.80
C THR A 54 12.78 21.94 -14.57
N SER A 55 13.39 22.48 -15.63
CA SER A 55 14.55 21.84 -16.27
C SER A 55 15.75 21.78 -15.32
N TYR A 56 16.54 20.73 -15.42
CA TYR A 56 17.75 20.53 -14.63
C TYR A 56 19.01 20.87 -15.44
N ASN A 57 20.02 21.41 -14.77
CA ASN A 57 21.34 21.58 -15.39
C ASN A 57 22.03 20.22 -15.46
N LEU A 58 22.09 19.62 -16.65
CA LEU A 58 22.71 18.30 -16.86
C LEU A 58 24.22 18.24 -16.53
N LEU A 59 24.87 19.40 -16.31
CA LEU A 59 26.26 19.50 -15.90
C LEU A 59 26.44 19.75 -14.40
N SER A 60 25.38 19.71 -13.60
CA SER A 60 25.49 19.77 -12.13
C SER A 60 26.10 18.49 -11.57
N ASP A 61 26.87 18.61 -10.48
CA ASP A 61 27.54 17.49 -9.81
C ASP A 61 26.58 16.36 -9.41
N GLU A 62 25.38 16.70 -8.94
CA GLU A 62 24.36 15.73 -8.50
C GLU A 62 23.90 14.79 -9.62
N LEU A 63 23.84 15.28 -10.87
CA LEU A 63 23.45 14.50 -12.04
C LEU A 63 24.61 13.74 -12.67
N GLN A 64 25.86 13.98 -12.25
CA GLN A 64 27.01 13.26 -12.80
C GLN A 64 27.01 11.80 -12.34
N PRO A 65 27.77 10.90 -13.01
CA PRO A 65 27.72 9.47 -12.74
C PRO A 65 28.06 9.07 -11.29
N ASP A 66 28.93 9.86 -10.64
CA ASP A 66 29.32 9.68 -9.24
C ASP A 66 28.42 10.44 -8.25
N GLY A 67 27.47 11.23 -8.74
CA GLY A 67 26.51 11.97 -7.93
C GLY A 67 25.40 11.09 -7.36
N ASP A 68 24.65 11.65 -6.42
CA ASP A 68 23.52 10.96 -5.76
C ASP A 68 22.27 10.87 -6.68
N GLY A 69 22.27 11.60 -7.79
CA GLY A 69 21.11 11.81 -8.63
C GLY A 69 20.21 12.92 -8.08
N VAL A 70 19.25 13.34 -8.89
CA VAL A 70 18.29 14.39 -8.52
C VAL A 70 16.90 13.79 -8.48
N ASP A 71 16.16 14.06 -7.41
CA ASP A 71 14.78 13.62 -7.26
C ASP A 71 13.88 14.30 -8.29
N ILE A 72 13.15 13.49 -9.06
CA ILE A 72 12.30 13.97 -10.16
C ILE A 72 10.81 13.64 -9.95
N GLY A 73 10.51 12.59 -9.18
CA GLY A 73 9.14 12.16 -8.97
C GLY A 73 8.97 11.14 -7.85
N SER A 74 7.72 10.77 -7.62
CA SER A 74 7.35 9.71 -6.69
C SER A 74 6.17 8.91 -7.23
N TRP A 75 6.03 7.68 -6.74
CA TRP A 75 4.80 6.91 -6.91
C TRP A 75 4.28 6.45 -5.55
N THR A 76 2.97 6.34 -5.45
CA THR A 76 2.27 5.86 -4.25
C THR A 76 1.32 4.75 -4.64
N LEU A 77 1.46 3.62 -3.96
CA LEU A 77 0.52 2.51 -3.98
C LEU A 77 -0.20 2.46 -2.63
N ARG A 78 -1.52 2.61 -2.66
CA ARG A 78 -2.39 2.49 -1.50
C ARG A 78 -3.38 1.36 -1.70
N VAL A 79 -3.47 0.47 -0.70
CA VAL A 79 -4.43 -0.62 -0.65
C VAL A 79 -5.27 -0.48 0.61
N ASP A 80 -6.55 -0.21 0.43
CA ASP A 80 -7.56 -0.19 1.48
C ASP A 80 -8.18 -1.60 1.59
N ASN A 81 -8.36 -2.11 2.81
CA ASN A 81 -8.91 -3.44 3.07
C ASN A 81 -8.22 -4.55 2.24
N PRO A 82 -6.92 -4.83 2.49
CA PRO A 82 -6.17 -5.79 1.70
C PRO A 82 -6.85 -7.18 1.67
N PRO A 83 -6.77 -7.91 0.55
CA PRO A 83 -7.40 -9.22 0.41
C PRO A 83 -6.87 -10.23 1.44
N VAL A 84 -7.65 -11.30 1.67
CA VAL A 84 -7.29 -12.36 2.63
C VAL A 84 -6.04 -13.16 2.24
N THR A 85 -5.65 -13.09 0.98
CA THR A 85 -4.43 -13.67 0.43
C THR A 85 -3.44 -12.57 0.12
N GLU A 86 -2.16 -12.82 0.39
CA GLU A 86 -1.07 -11.94 -0.03
C GLU A 86 -1.19 -11.63 -1.53
N THR A 87 -1.09 -10.35 -1.88
CA THR A 87 -1.08 -9.89 -3.27
C THR A 87 0.22 -9.16 -3.53
N THR A 88 0.92 -9.58 -4.58
CA THR A 88 2.16 -8.94 -5.02
C THR A 88 1.86 -8.01 -6.18
N PHE A 89 2.34 -6.78 -6.06
CA PHE A 89 2.29 -5.79 -7.11
C PHE A 89 3.69 -5.55 -7.67
N THR A 90 3.79 -5.39 -8.98
CA THR A 90 5.05 -5.10 -9.66
C THR A 90 4.99 -3.71 -10.27
N ILE A 91 5.90 -2.83 -9.84
CA ILE A 91 6.11 -1.51 -10.41
C ILE A 91 7.19 -1.59 -11.48
N THR A 92 6.92 -1.12 -12.69
CA THR A 92 7.92 -1.09 -13.77
C THR A 92 8.12 0.32 -14.31
N TYR A 93 9.33 0.56 -14.82
CA TYR A 93 9.74 1.82 -15.42
C TYR A 93 10.04 1.63 -16.90
N SER A 94 9.62 2.59 -17.71
CA SER A 94 10.01 2.69 -19.12
C SER A 94 10.39 4.12 -19.46
N PHE A 95 11.58 4.29 -20.00
CA PHE A 95 12.11 5.58 -20.45
C PHE A 95 13.12 5.40 -21.57
N ALA A 96 13.37 6.49 -22.30
CA ALA A 96 14.39 6.61 -23.34
C ALA A 96 15.47 7.64 -22.94
N PRO A 97 16.60 7.71 -23.64
CA PRO A 97 17.57 8.80 -23.44
C PRO A 97 16.93 10.18 -23.63
N LEU A 98 17.48 11.19 -22.97
CA LEU A 98 17.08 12.59 -23.18
C LEU A 98 17.39 13.01 -24.61
N ARG A 99 16.40 13.63 -25.27
CA ARG A 99 16.52 14.18 -26.62
C ARG A 99 16.03 15.61 -26.64
N SER A 100 16.66 16.45 -27.46
CA SER A 100 16.17 17.82 -27.68
C SER A 100 14.87 17.80 -28.48
N THR A 101 13.92 18.65 -28.12
CA THR A 101 12.74 18.91 -28.96
C THR A 101 13.06 19.71 -30.23
N ILE A 102 14.26 20.30 -30.32
CA ILE A 102 14.77 20.97 -31.52
C ILE A 102 15.31 19.92 -32.48
N THR A 103 14.63 19.70 -33.60
CA THR A 103 14.89 18.59 -34.53
C THR A 103 16.26 18.59 -35.21
N THR A 104 17.00 19.70 -35.19
CA THR A 104 18.36 19.79 -35.75
C THR A 104 19.45 19.36 -34.77
N ILE A 105 19.09 19.15 -33.50
CA ILE A 105 20.00 18.67 -32.45
C ILE A 105 19.76 17.17 -32.30
N GLU A 106 20.77 16.37 -32.64
CA GLU A 106 20.68 14.90 -32.65
C GLU A 106 21.34 14.24 -31.42
N ASP A 107 21.68 15.02 -30.40
CA ASP A 107 22.28 14.49 -29.17
C ASP A 107 21.31 13.56 -28.42
N GLU A 108 21.81 12.42 -27.97
CA GLU A 108 21.12 11.47 -27.09
C GLU A 108 21.89 11.36 -25.77
N ILE A 109 21.27 11.80 -24.67
CA ILE A 109 21.91 11.84 -23.36
C ILE A 109 21.32 10.75 -22.47
N ASP A 110 22.13 9.71 -22.25
CA ASP A 110 21.74 8.53 -21.45
C ASP A 110 21.72 8.83 -19.95
N PHE A 111 20.66 8.36 -19.28
CA PHE A 111 20.52 8.43 -17.83
C PHE A 111 19.98 7.11 -17.28
N ILE A 112 20.10 6.93 -15.97
CA ILE A 112 19.49 5.87 -15.19
C ILE A 112 18.51 6.46 -14.20
N LEU A 113 17.54 5.65 -13.80
CA LEU A 113 16.67 5.94 -12.67
C LEU A 113 17.19 5.26 -11.42
N LEU A 114 17.08 5.94 -10.29
CA LEU A 114 17.32 5.42 -8.96
C LEU A 114 15.99 5.45 -8.22
N GLU A 115 15.71 4.45 -7.38
CA GLU A 115 14.51 4.43 -6.54
C GLU A 115 14.88 4.22 -5.08
N ARG A 116 14.22 4.96 -4.20
CA ARG A 116 14.35 4.83 -2.73
C ARG A 116 12.99 4.97 -2.04
N PRO A 117 12.81 4.40 -0.85
CA PRO A 117 11.65 4.75 -0.03
C PRO A 117 11.67 6.22 0.37
N GLU A 118 10.47 6.81 0.47
CA GLU A 118 10.29 8.23 0.78
C GLU A 118 10.93 8.62 2.13
N ASP A 119 10.93 7.70 3.09
CA ASP A 119 11.49 7.88 4.43
C ASP A 119 13.03 7.74 4.50
N ASN A 120 13.70 7.50 3.36
CA ASN A 120 15.14 7.26 3.29
C ASN A 120 15.62 6.07 4.15
N SER A 121 14.76 5.09 4.41
CA SER A 121 15.12 3.89 5.18
C SER A 121 16.15 2.98 4.48
N SER A 122 16.35 3.16 3.17
CA SER A 122 17.35 2.44 2.39
C SER A 122 18.00 3.32 1.34
N GLU A 123 19.23 2.95 0.95
CA GLU A 123 19.95 3.58 -0.16
C GLU A 123 19.18 3.47 -1.49
N PRO A 124 19.38 4.42 -2.44
CA PRO A 124 18.81 4.35 -3.77
C PRO A 124 19.29 3.13 -4.55
N VAL A 125 18.37 2.47 -5.26
CA VAL A 125 18.64 1.30 -6.10
C VAL A 125 18.41 1.64 -7.56
N GLU A 126 19.36 1.30 -8.42
CA GLU A 126 19.24 1.49 -9.87
C GLU A 126 18.06 0.69 -10.44
N LYS A 127 17.21 1.38 -11.20
CA LYS A 127 16.08 0.84 -11.93
C LYS A 127 16.37 0.96 -13.41
N ASN A 128 16.63 -0.20 -14.01
CA ASN A 128 16.72 -0.35 -15.46
C ASN A 128 15.37 -0.84 -15.97
N ASN A 129 15.02 -0.55 -17.24
CA ASN A 129 13.75 -0.85 -17.94
C ASN A 129 13.23 -2.32 -17.85
N ILE A 130 13.88 -3.20 -17.08
CA ILE A 130 13.64 -4.63 -16.95
C ILE A 130 13.38 -5.04 -15.49
N ILE A 131 13.91 -4.31 -14.49
CA ILE A 131 13.81 -4.70 -13.07
C ILE A 131 12.72 -3.87 -12.40
N GLY A 132 11.58 -4.50 -12.14
CA GLY A 132 10.50 -3.89 -11.39
C GLY A 132 10.74 -3.86 -9.87
N THR A 133 9.97 -3.04 -9.16
CA THR A 133 9.86 -3.08 -7.69
C THR A 133 8.66 -3.92 -7.32
N GLU A 134 8.90 -5.00 -6.59
CA GLU A 134 7.84 -5.82 -6.03
C GLU A 134 7.38 -5.26 -4.68
N VAL A 135 6.08 -5.16 -4.50
CA VAL A 135 5.42 -4.74 -3.27
C VAL A 135 4.40 -5.79 -2.88
N SER A 136 4.71 -6.55 -1.83
CA SER A 136 3.78 -7.50 -1.25
C SER A 136 2.90 -6.83 -0.21
N ILE A 137 1.58 -6.95 -0.38
CA ILE A 137 0.59 -6.48 0.58
C ILE A 137 0.07 -7.68 1.37
N VAL A 138 0.43 -7.73 2.67
CA VAL A 138 0.07 -8.81 3.59
C VAL A 138 -1.12 -8.39 4.46
N LEU A 139 -1.90 -9.38 4.89
CA LEU A 139 -3.04 -9.23 5.79
C LEU A 139 -2.66 -8.52 7.11
N GLY A 140 -3.50 -7.59 7.58
CA GLY A 140 -3.50 -7.20 9.01
C GLY A 140 -3.64 -5.70 9.30
N SER A 141 -3.36 -4.83 8.34
CA SER A 141 -3.57 -3.39 8.45
C SER A 141 -4.69 -2.98 7.50
N GLY A 142 -5.77 -2.39 8.03
CA GLY A 142 -6.90 -1.93 7.21
C GLY A 142 -6.51 -0.95 6.09
N LEU A 143 -5.34 -0.31 6.21
CA LEU A 143 -4.73 0.57 5.21
C LEU A 143 -3.25 0.20 5.05
N ASN A 144 -2.84 -0.07 3.81
CA ASN A 144 -1.44 -0.14 3.42
C ASN A 144 -1.13 1.01 2.46
N THR A 145 -0.04 1.74 2.69
CA THR A 145 0.41 2.80 1.80
C THR A 145 1.92 2.70 1.67
N VAL A 146 2.39 2.61 0.43
CA VAL A 146 3.79 2.53 0.07
C VAL A 146 4.08 3.67 -0.90
N THR A 147 5.03 4.52 -0.53
CA THR A 147 5.52 5.62 -1.39
C THR A 147 7.00 5.42 -1.64
N ARG A 148 7.41 5.53 -2.91
CA ARG A 148 8.81 5.58 -3.30
C ARG A 148 9.09 6.85 -4.10
N VAL A 149 10.28 7.39 -3.90
CA VAL A 149 10.83 8.49 -4.67
C VAL A 149 11.75 7.90 -5.73
N PHE A 150 11.69 8.44 -6.94
CA PHE A 150 12.65 8.13 -7.99
C PHE A 150 13.41 9.38 -8.43
N SER A 151 14.70 9.15 -8.68
CA SER A 151 15.72 10.15 -8.98
C SER A 151 16.37 9.81 -10.31
N ALA A 152 16.92 10.80 -11.01
CA ALA A 152 17.66 10.59 -12.25
C ALA A 152 19.15 10.88 -12.06
N ARG A 153 20.00 10.14 -12.76
CA ARG A 153 21.45 10.34 -12.81
C ARG A 153 21.98 10.01 -14.20
N LEU A 154 22.92 10.78 -14.72
CA LEU A 154 23.53 10.49 -16.01
C LEU A 154 24.40 9.23 -15.94
N THR A 155 24.44 8.47 -17.03
CA THR A 155 25.46 7.44 -17.19
C THR A 155 26.80 8.08 -17.53
N ASN A 156 27.89 7.32 -17.45
CA ASN A 156 29.20 7.78 -17.95
C ASN A 156 29.14 8.22 -19.42
N ALA A 157 28.37 7.52 -20.26
CA ALA A 157 28.17 7.90 -21.66
C ALA A 157 27.36 9.19 -21.78
N GLY A 158 26.24 9.29 -21.05
CA GLY A 158 25.38 10.46 -21.02
C GLY A 158 26.09 11.72 -20.54
N ALA A 159 26.87 11.64 -19.47
CA ALA A 159 27.67 12.77 -18.97
C ALA A 159 28.67 13.27 -20.03
N ASN A 160 29.39 12.35 -20.68
CA ASN A 160 30.30 12.69 -21.77
C ASN A 160 29.59 13.33 -22.98
N THR A 161 28.37 12.88 -23.30
CA THR A 161 27.56 13.50 -24.35
C THR A 161 27.08 14.89 -23.92
N ALA A 162 26.56 15.03 -22.69
CA ALA A 162 26.07 16.30 -22.15
C ALA A 162 27.16 17.40 -22.16
N MET A 163 28.43 17.05 -21.91
CA MET A 163 29.56 17.99 -21.98
C MET A 163 29.82 18.56 -23.39
N ARG A 164 29.34 17.88 -24.43
CA ARG A 164 29.54 18.26 -25.85
C ARG A 164 28.24 18.67 -26.54
N ALA A 165 27.10 18.44 -25.88
CA ALA A 165 25.77 18.68 -26.39
C ALA A 165 25.53 20.18 -26.62
N ALA A 166 24.60 20.49 -27.52
CA ALA A 166 24.20 21.87 -27.75
C ALA A 166 23.54 22.47 -26.49
N ALA A 167 23.88 23.70 -26.12
CA ALA A 167 23.29 24.35 -24.95
C ALA A 167 21.81 24.72 -25.21
N THR A 168 20.90 24.02 -24.54
CA THR A 168 19.45 24.27 -24.61
C THR A 168 18.76 23.64 -23.39
N ASP A 169 17.57 24.14 -23.03
CA ASP A 169 16.71 23.62 -21.98
C ASP A 169 15.64 22.62 -22.50
N THR A 170 15.74 22.28 -23.79
CA THR A 170 14.76 21.47 -24.51
C THR A 170 15.01 19.96 -24.47
N TYR A 171 16.05 19.50 -23.76
CA TYR A 171 16.30 18.07 -23.58
C TYR A 171 15.23 17.48 -22.65
N GLN A 172 14.50 16.49 -23.15
CA GLN A 172 13.43 15.83 -22.40
C GLN A 172 13.38 14.32 -22.66
N SER A 173 12.83 13.60 -21.69
CA SER A 173 12.49 12.18 -21.79
C SER A 173 11.22 11.93 -20.98
N ASP A 174 10.28 11.19 -21.56
CA ASP A 174 9.07 10.77 -20.87
C ASP A 174 9.35 9.48 -20.09
N ILE A 175 9.12 9.52 -18.78
CA ILE A 175 9.24 8.36 -17.89
C ILE A 175 7.84 7.84 -17.60
N THR A 176 7.60 6.59 -17.96
CA THR A 176 6.35 5.88 -17.65
C THR A 176 6.58 4.95 -16.47
N VAL A 177 5.73 5.08 -15.44
CA VAL A 177 5.69 4.18 -14.28
C VAL A 177 4.40 3.40 -14.32
N SER A 178 4.47 2.07 -14.34
CA SER A 178 3.31 1.19 -14.47
C SER A 178 3.17 0.28 -13.27
N LEU A 179 1.92 -0.03 -12.91
CA LEU A 179 1.55 -1.00 -11.89
C LEU A 179 0.94 -2.23 -12.56
N ALA A 180 1.45 -3.41 -12.25
CA ALA A 180 0.84 -4.69 -12.56
C ALA A 180 0.57 -5.48 -11.27
N ALA A 181 -0.43 -6.34 -11.31
CA ALA A 181 -0.72 -7.32 -10.27
C ALA A 181 -0.66 -8.72 -10.90
N GLU A 182 -0.22 -9.71 -10.11
CA GLU A 182 -0.34 -11.13 -10.48
C GLU A 182 -1.73 -11.70 -10.16
#